data_AF-W8C470-F1
#
_entry.id   AF-W8C470-F1
#
_cell.length_a   1.000
_cell.length_b   1.000
_cell.length_c   1.000
_cell.angle_alpha   90.00
_cell.angle_beta   90.00
_cell.angle_gamma   90.00
#
_symmetry.space_group_name_H-M   'P 1'
#
loop_
_entity.id
_entity.type
_entity.pdbx_description
1 polymer ?
#
loop_
_entity_poly.entity_id
_entity_poly.type
_entity_poly.pdbx_seq_one_letter_code
_entity_poly.pdbx_strand_id
1 'polypeptide(L)'
;MAKYAFVGDSVGSITMLRCDTQGVQFINIFKKHTTSIRCLKWVEEHQLLFSGSCDQTVLVWDIGGKRGTIYELQGHNNKVSSLAYANHTQQLISGAEDSVIVLWEMNAMRKEVPAWVENNSCQLCQRPFFWNFRAMMDQRQIGIRQHHCRHCGKAVCDTCSANRINIPIMGFEFDVRCCDPCYKQLQNVERPSLATFHDAKHSIVNMDMDENRKLLLTVGQDRIIKIWDLSAIWA
;
A
#
# COMPACT_ATOMS: atom_id res chain seq x y z
N MET A 1 -10.93 27.14 -14.24
CA MET A 1 -10.59 25.70 -14.23
C MET A 1 -10.84 25.17 -12.83
N ALA A 2 -11.57 24.07 -12.69
CA ALA A 2 -11.75 23.43 -11.38
C ALA A 2 -10.45 22.74 -10.98
N LYS A 3 -10.00 22.96 -9.75
CA LYS A 3 -8.83 22.28 -9.17
C LYS A 3 -9.32 21.23 -8.18
N TYR A 4 -8.59 20.14 -8.07
CA TYR A 4 -8.88 19.11 -7.07
C TYR A 4 -7.92 19.23 -5.89
N ALA A 5 -8.42 19.03 -4.69
CA ALA A 5 -7.63 18.93 -3.47
C ALA A 5 -7.94 17.62 -2.76
N PHE A 6 -6.92 17.00 -2.19
CA PHE A 6 -7.04 15.74 -1.45
C PHE A 6 -6.54 15.96 -0.03
N VAL A 7 -7.33 15.56 0.96
CA VAL A 7 -7.02 15.75 2.38
C VAL A 7 -7.10 14.41 3.08
N GLY A 8 -5.97 13.95 3.63
CA GLY A 8 -5.90 12.74 4.45
C GLY A 8 -6.13 13.07 5.93
N ASP A 9 -6.88 12.21 6.62
CA ASP A 9 -7.11 12.33 8.06
C ASP A 9 -6.24 11.36 8.89
N SER A 10 -6.34 11.46 10.22
CA SER A 10 -5.63 10.58 11.17
C SER A 10 -6.24 9.19 11.31
N VAL A 11 -7.42 8.96 10.73
CA VAL A 11 -8.17 7.70 10.80
C VAL A 11 -7.89 6.81 9.58
N GLY A 12 -7.38 7.38 8.48
CA GLY A 12 -7.10 6.67 7.24
C GLY A 12 -8.10 6.97 6.10
N SER A 13 -8.91 8.02 6.22
CA SER A 13 -9.79 8.49 5.15
C SER A 13 -9.13 9.61 4.33
N ILE A 14 -9.32 9.58 3.01
CA ILE A 14 -8.93 10.67 2.12
C ILE A 14 -10.18 11.34 1.60
N THR A 15 -10.31 12.64 1.81
CA THR A 15 -11.40 13.45 1.28
C THR A 15 -10.97 14.12 -0.03
N MET A 16 -11.77 13.96 -1.08
CA MET A 16 -11.60 14.63 -2.36
C MET A 16 -12.51 15.84 -2.44
N LEU A 17 -11.91 16.99 -2.71
CA LEU A 17 -12.57 18.29 -2.80
C LEU A 17 -12.37 18.88 -4.19
N ARG A 18 -13.41 19.51 -4.72
CA ARG A 18 -13.35 20.37 -5.90
C ARG A 18 -13.28 21.81 -5.44
N CYS A 19 -12.26 22.53 -5.88
CA CYS A 19 -12.08 23.95 -5.63
C CYS A 19 -12.31 24.73 -6.93
N ASP A 20 -13.26 25.64 -6.91
CA ASP A 20 -13.52 26.58 -8.00
C ASP A 20 -13.69 28.01 -7.47
N THR A 21 -14.10 28.95 -8.33
CA THR A 21 -14.29 30.35 -7.95
C THR A 21 -15.49 30.57 -7.03
N GLN A 22 -16.38 29.59 -6.90
CA GLN A 22 -17.60 29.65 -6.07
C GLN A 22 -17.39 29.02 -4.68
N GLY A 23 -16.32 28.23 -4.50
CA GLY A 23 -15.90 27.72 -3.20
C GLY A 23 -15.29 26.32 -3.28
N VAL A 24 -15.41 25.60 -2.17
CA VAL A 24 -14.92 24.23 -2.03
C VAL A 24 -16.12 23.30 -1.90
N GLN A 25 -16.21 22.32 -2.81
CA GLN A 25 -17.26 21.31 -2.84
C GLN A 25 -16.69 19.94 -2.50
N PHE A 26 -17.38 19.22 -1.63
CA PHE A 26 -17.08 17.81 -1.36
C PHE A 26 -17.47 16.94 -2.56
N ILE A 27 -16.58 16.02 -2.96
CA ILE A 27 -16.84 15.07 -4.04
C ILE A 27 -17.02 13.66 -3.49
N ASN A 28 -15.99 13.16 -2.80
CA ASN A 28 -15.94 11.76 -2.38
C ASN A 28 -15.01 11.55 -1.19
N ILE A 29 -15.12 10.41 -0.52
CA ILE A 29 -14.21 9.95 0.53
C ILE A 29 -13.70 8.55 0.21
N PHE A 30 -12.38 8.36 0.29
CA PHE A 30 -11.72 7.09 0.07
C PHE A 30 -11.32 6.49 1.42
N LYS A 31 -11.75 5.27 1.73
CA LYS A 31 -11.48 4.58 3.00
C LYS A 31 -10.95 3.19 2.73
N LYS A 32 -9.65 2.99 2.98
CA LYS A 32 -8.98 1.69 2.89
C LYS A 32 -7.80 1.59 3.85
N HIS A 33 -7.08 2.68 4.07
CA HIS A 33 -6.06 2.72 5.11
C HIS A 33 -6.66 2.45 6.49
N THR A 34 -5.89 1.78 7.33
CA THR A 34 -6.31 1.41 8.69
C THR A 34 -5.89 2.43 9.74
N THR A 35 -4.98 3.33 9.38
CA THR A 35 -4.45 4.37 10.27
C THR A 35 -4.12 5.66 9.49
N SER A 36 -3.69 6.69 10.21
CA SER A 36 -3.35 8.03 9.72
C SER A 36 -2.62 8.04 8.38
N ILE A 37 -3.15 8.82 7.45
CA ILE A 37 -2.45 9.19 6.22
C ILE A 37 -1.41 10.25 6.56
N ARG A 38 -0.19 10.09 6.05
CA ARG A 38 0.94 10.99 6.32
C ARG A 38 1.36 11.79 5.11
N CYS A 39 1.18 11.23 3.92
CA CYS A 39 1.58 11.86 2.68
C CYS A 39 0.60 11.50 1.56
N LEU A 40 0.43 12.45 0.64
CA LEU A 40 -0.40 12.32 -0.55
C LEU A 40 0.37 12.88 -1.75
N LYS A 41 0.24 12.25 -2.91
CA LYS A 41 0.79 12.75 -4.18
C LYS A 41 -0.23 12.56 -5.29
N TRP A 42 -0.68 13.66 -5.89
CA TRP A 42 -1.55 13.65 -7.06
C TRP A 42 -0.72 13.76 -8.34
N VAL A 43 -1.02 12.89 -9.31
CA VAL A 43 -0.42 12.90 -10.65
C VAL A 43 -1.55 13.06 -11.66
N GLU A 44 -1.71 14.28 -12.17
CA GLU A 44 -2.82 14.66 -13.03
C GLU A 44 -2.80 13.95 -14.39
N GLU A 45 -1.62 13.77 -14.98
CA GLU A 45 -1.44 13.13 -16.30
C GLU A 45 -2.02 11.71 -16.34
N HIS A 46 -1.85 10.95 -15.27
CA HIS A 46 -2.34 9.57 -15.15
C HIS A 46 -3.61 9.45 -14.30
N GLN A 47 -4.08 10.58 -13.75
CA GLN A 47 -5.22 10.63 -12.81
C GLN A 47 -5.07 9.68 -11.62
N LEU A 48 -3.84 9.53 -11.14
CA LEU A 48 -3.49 8.67 -10.01
C LEU A 48 -3.27 9.51 -8.76
N LEU A 49 -3.89 9.09 -7.67
CA LEU A 49 -3.54 9.56 -6.34
C LEU A 49 -2.75 8.46 -5.62
N PHE A 50 -1.64 8.86 -5.01
CA PHE A 50 -0.86 8.00 -4.14
C PHE A 50 -1.05 8.46 -2.70
N SER A 51 -1.21 7.52 -1.78
CA SER A 51 -1.29 7.80 -0.35
C SER A 51 -0.38 6.88 0.46
N GLY A 52 0.43 7.47 1.34
CA GLY A 52 1.25 6.73 2.30
C GLY A 52 0.69 6.90 3.71
N SER A 53 0.66 5.81 4.47
CA SER A 53 0.06 5.77 5.81
C SER A 53 1.01 5.22 6.86
N CYS A 54 0.66 5.51 8.12
CA CYS A 54 1.25 4.87 9.29
C CYS A 54 1.01 3.35 9.35
N ASP A 55 0.10 2.81 8.52
CA ASP A 55 -0.14 1.37 8.40
C ASP A 55 0.91 0.64 7.56
N GLN A 56 1.99 1.33 7.19
CA GLN A 56 3.16 0.81 6.45
C GLN A 56 2.85 0.51 4.96
N THR A 57 1.66 0.88 4.48
CA THR A 57 1.27 0.67 3.09
C THR A 57 1.26 1.98 2.31
N VAL A 58 1.51 1.85 1.00
CA VAL A 58 1.19 2.88 0.02
C VAL A 58 0.02 2.37 -0.81
N LEU A 59 -1.03 3.19 -0.96
CA LEU A 59 -2.14 2.89 -1.84
C LEU A 59 -2.08 3.75 -3.10
N VAL A 60 -2.42 3.15 -4.23
CA VAL A 60 -2.60 3.82 -5.51
C VAL A 60 -4.08 3.83 -5.83
N TRP A 61 -4.66 5.00 -6.02
CA TRP A 61 -6.05 5.21 -6.34
C TRP A 61 -6.16 5.71 -7.78
N ASP A 62 -6.77 4.90 -8.65
CA ASP A 62 -7.09 5.31 -10.01
C ASP A 62 -8.41 6.08 -10.02
N ILE A 63 -8.33 7.40 -10.16
CA ILE A 63 -9.50 8.28 -10.05
C ILE A 63 -10.22 8.46 -11.39
N GLY A 64 -9.61 8.21 -12.54
CA GLY A 64 -10.29 8.45 -13.81
C GLY A 64 -9.89 7.62 -15.03
N GLY A 65 -8.94 6.69 -14.92
CA GLY A 65 -8.57 5.77 -16.00
C GLY A 65 -9.42 4.49 -16.05
N LYS A 66 -9.53 3.76 -14.93
CA LYS A 66 -10.11 2.39 -14.88
C LYS A 66 -11.03 2.13 -13.68
N ARG A 67 -12.13 2.89 -13.55
CA ARG A 67 -13.23 2.59 -12.59
C ARG A 67 -12.78 2.42 -11.12
N GLY A 68 -12.05 3.39 -10.55
CA GLY A 68 -11.85 3.43 -9.10
C GLY A 68 -11.03 2.28 -8.53
N THR A 69 -10.12 1.71 -9.33
CA THR A 69 -9.28 0.59 -8.89
C THR A 69 -8.27 1.04 -7.85
N ILE A 70 -7.94 0.13 -6.92
CA ILE A 70 -7.04 0.42 -5.80
C ILE A 70 -5.95 -0.65 -5.70
N TYR A 71 -4.72 -0.23 -5.98
CA TYR A 71 -3.55 -1.07 -5.78
C TYR A 71 -2.96 -0.84 -4.39
N GLU A 72 -2.48 -1.92 -3.78
CA GLU A 72 -1.75 -1.88 -2.51
C GLU A 72 -0.28 -2.10 -2.81
N LEU A 73 0.61 -1.31 -2.19
CA LEU A 73 2.05 -1.42 -2.31
C LEU A 73 2.60 -1.57 -0.88
N GLN A 74 3.10 -2.76 -0.58
CA GLN A 74 3.66 -3.13 0.71
C GLN A 74 5.13 -3.50 0.55
N GLY A 75 5.99 -2.59 0.99
CA GLY A 75 7.45 -2.72 0.95
C GLY A 75 8.14 -1.99 2.10
N HIS A 76 7.37 -1.41 3.02
CA HIS A 76 7.92 -0.77 4.22
C HIS A 76 7.61 -1.60 5.46
N ASN A 77 8.52 -1.56 6.42
CA ASN A 77 8.36 -2.20 7.74
C ASN A 77 8.00 -1.18 8.83
N ASN A 78 7.89 0.10 8.47
CA ASN A 78 7.50 1.18 9.37
C ASN A 78 6.68 2.23 8.60
N LYS A 79 6.21 3.27 9.29
CA LYS A 79 5.30 4.29 8.77
C LYS A 79 5.85 4.94 7.51
N VAL A 80 5.04 4.98 6.45
CA VAL A 80 5.38 5.72 5.24
C VAL A 80 5.17 7.21 5.52
N SER A 81 6.21 7.99 5.36
CA SER A 81 6.23 9.40 5.77
C SER A 81 6.18 10.36 4.59
N SER A 82 6.70 9.97 3.42
CA SER A 82 6.77 10.83 2.25
C SER A 82 6.69 10.07 0.93
N LEU A 83 6.22 10.78 -0.10
CA LEU A 83 6.02 10.30 -1.46
C LEU A 83 6.51 11.35 -2.46
N ALA A 84 7.25 10.91 -3.48
CA ALA A 84 7.58 11.69 -4.65
C ALA A 84 7.27 10.87 -5.91
N TYR A 85 6.94 11.53 -7.02
CA TYR A 85 6.66 10.85 -8.28
C TYR A 85 7.54 11.44 -9.38
N ALA A 86 8.25 10.57 -10.10
CA ALA A 86 9.04 10.92 -11.27
C ALA A 86 8.24 10.59 -12.53
N ASN A 87 7.91 11.61 -13.30
CA ASN A 87 7.09 11.48 -14.50
C ASN A 87 7.88 10.83 -15.65
N HIS A 88 9.15 11.20 -15.83
CA HIS A 88 9.98 10.70 -16.93
C HIS A 88 10.20 9.17 -16.88
N THR A 89 10.37 8.61 -15.68
CA THR A 89 10.56 7.16 -15.46
C THR A 89 9.29 6.45 -15.02
N GLN A 90 8.20 7.18 -14.79
CA GLN A 90 6.94 6.67 -14.23
C GLN A 90 7.18 5.84 -12.96
N GLN A 91 7.96 6.40 -12.04
CA GLN A 91 8.31 5.77 -10.78
C GLN A 91 7.74 6.55 -9.60
N LEU A 92 7.17 5.82 -8.65
CA LEU A 92 6.82 6.37 -7.34
C LEU A 92 7.97 6.10 -6.38
N ILE A 93 8.43 7.13 -5.68
CA ILE A 93 9.44 7.03 -4.63
C ILE A 93 8.72 7.17 -3.30
N SER A 94 8.83 6.17 -2.42
CA SER A 94 8.34 6.24 -1.06
C SER A 94 9.48 6.17 -0.05
N GLY A 95 9.34 6.95 1.02
CA GLY A 95 10.29 6.99 2.12
C GLY A 95 9.55 6.76 3.43
N ALA A 96 10.18 6.00 4.33
CA ALA A 96 9.57 5.62 5.58
C ALA A 96 10.52 5.73 6.79
N GLU A 97 9.92 5.62 7.97
CA GLU A 97 10.64 5.59 9.24
C GLU A 97 11.46 4.30 9.46
N ASP A 98 11.45 3.35 8.50
CA ASP A 98 12.30 2.15 8.50
C ASP A 98 13.69 2.41 7.90
N SER A 99 13.96 3.66 7.52
CA SER A 99 15.20 4.09 6.87
C SER A 99 15.40 3.57 5.44
N VAL A 100 14.33 3.10 4.79
CA VAL A 100 14.39 2.61 3.41
C VAL A 100 13.66 3.58 2.47
N ILE A 101 14.28 3.80 1.30
CA ILE A 101 13.64 4.42 0.13
C ILE A 101 13.26 3.29 -0.81
N VAL A 102 12.00 3.27 -1.24
CA VAL A 102 11.50 2.28 -2.19
C VAL A 102 11.09 2.99 -3.47
N LEU A 103 11.62 2.52 -4.59
CA LEU A 103 11.24 2.97 -5.93
C LEU A 103 10.31 1.93 -6.52
N TRP A 104 9.08 2.34 -6.83
CA TRP A 104 8.05 1.47 -7.36
C TRP A 104 7.85 1.75 -8.85
N GLU A 105 7.88 0.71 -9.66
CA GLU A 105 7.59 0.81 -11.09
C GLU A 105 6.06 0.94 -11.31
N MET A 106 5.60 2.07 -11.83
CA MET A 106 4.16 2.29 -12.07
C MET A 106 3.70 1.92 -13.48
N ASN A 107 4.63 1.69 -14.40
CA ASN A 107 4.30 1.24 -15.76
C ASN A 107 3.95 -0.28 -15.81
N ALA A 108 4.34 -1.04 -14.80
CA ALA A 108 4.07 -2.47 -14.74
C ALA A 108 2.57 -2.76 -14.57
N MET A 109 2.09 -3.86 -15.16
CA MET A 109 0.71 -4.30 -14.98
C MET A 109 0.52 -4.78 -13.54
N ARG A 110 -0.22 -4.00 -12.73
CA ARG A 110 -0.59 -4.38 -11.35
C ARG A 110 -1.98 -5.00 -11.30
N LYS A 111 -2.18 -5.88 -10.32
CA LYS A 111 -3.46 -6.55 -10.02
C LYS A 111 -3.98 -6.09 -8.67
N GLU A 112 -5.28 -5.83 -8.60
CA GLU A 112 -5.91 -5.51 -7.33
C GLU A 112 -5.88 -6.67 -6.35
N VAL A 113 -5.77 -6.32 -5.07
CA VAL A 113 -5.91 -7.28 -3.98
C VAL A 113 -7.38 -7.70 -3.87
N PRO A 114 -7.69 -9.01 -3.85
CA PRO A 114 -9.06 -9.46 -3.74
C PRO A 114 -9.68 -9.04 -2.41
N ALA A 115 -10.99 -8.77 -2.45
CA ALA A 115 -11.76 -8.54 -1.23
C ALA A 115 -11.72 -9.77 -0.31
N TRP A 116 -11.69 -9.53 0.99
CA TRP A 116 -11.74 -10.60 1.97
C TRP A 116 -13.13 -11.20 2.04
N VAL A 117 -13.19 -12.52 1.99
CA VAL A 117 -14.44 -13.27 2.09
C VAL A 117 -14.61 -13.69 3.54
N GLU A 118 -15.60 -13.11 4.21
CA GLU A 118 -15.94 -13.48 5.57
C GLU A 118 -16.60 -14.86 5.62
N ASN A 119 -16.13 -15.72 6.52
CA ASN A 119 -16.74 -17.02 6.76
C ASN A 119 -16.45 -17.47 8.20
N ASN A 120 -17.40 -18.17 8.83
CA ASN A 120 -17.22 -18.70 10.18
C ASN A 120 -16.36 -19.98 10.21
N SER A 121 -16.11 -20.58 9.05
CA SER A 121 -15.29 -21.77 8.88
C SER A 121 -14.23 -21.58 7.81
N CYS A 122 -13.12 -22.30 7.95
CA CYS A 122 -12.07 -22.34 6.96
C CYS A 122 -12.61 -22.87 5.63
N GLN A 123 -12.47 -22.09 4.56
CA GLN A 123 -12.97 -22.46 3.24
C GLN A 123 -12.20 -23.60 2.55
N LEU A 124 -11.15 -24.13 3.20
CA LEU A 124 -10.37 -25.26 2.70
C LEU A 124 -10.66 -26.56 3.45
N CYS A 125 -10.62 -26.53 4.78
CA CYS A 125 -10.81 -27.73 5.60
C CYS A 125 -12.14 -27.77 6.37
N GLN A 126 -12.99 -26.75 6.21
CA GLN A 126 -14.29 -26.58 6.90
C GLN A 126 -14.21 -26.51 8.43
N ARG A 127 -13.01 -26.41 9.00
CA ARG A 127 -12.83 -26.23 10.45
C ARG A 127 -13.38 -24.85 10.86
N PRO A 128 -14.29 -24.77 11.85
CA PRO A 128 -14.79 -23.50 12.36
C PRO A 128 -13.66 -22.70 13.01
N PHE A 129 -13.74 -21.37 12.91
CA PHE A 129 -12.81 -20.48 13.58
C PHE A 129 -13.18 -20.35 15.05
N PHE A 130 -12.46 -21.08 15.90
CA PHE A 130 -12.54 -20.91 17.35
C PHE A 130 -11.59 -19.83 17.82
N TRP A 131 -12.06 -18.99 18.74
CA TRP A 131 -11.22 -18.11 19.55
C TRP A 131 -11.53 -18.38 21.03
N ASN A 132 -11.35 -17.41 21.92
CA ASN A 132 -11.58 -17.60 23.35
C ASN A 132 -12.98 -18.19 23.62
N PHE A 133 -13.04 -19.48 23.93
CA PHE A 133 -14.29 -20.23 24.07
C PHE A 133 -15.25 -19.60 25.07
N ARG A 134 -14.72 -19.02 26.17
CA ARG A 134 -15.56 -18.38 27.19
C ARG A 134 -16.27 -17.15 26.63
N ALA A 135 -15.53 -16.27 25.95
CA ALA A 135 -16.10 -15.10 25.30
C ALA A 135 -17.05 -15.45 24.14
N MET A 136 -16.76 -16.51 23.38
CA MET A 136 -17.66 -17.02 22.33
C MET A 136 -19.00 -17.47 22.90
N MET A 137 -18.98 -18.18 24.03
CA MET A 137 -20.18 -18.66 24.71
C MET A 137 -20.97 -17.49 25.31
N ASP A 138 -20.29 -16.52 25.91
CA ASP A 138 -20.89 -15.31 26.47
C ASP A 138 -21.56 -14.44 25.38
N GLN A 139 -20.94 -14.36 24.19
CA GLN A 139 -21.43 -13.56 23.06
C GLN A 139 -22.34 -14.34 22.10
N ARG A 140 -22.47 -15.66 22.26
CA ARG A 140 -23.16 -16.58 21.33
C ARG A 140 -22.72 -16.41 19.86
N GLN A 141 -21.43 -16.13 19.65
CA GLN A 141 -20.86 -15.87 18.33
C GLN A 141 -19.69 -16.81 18.02
N ILE A 142 -19.72 -17.42 16.84
CA ILE A 142 -18.61 -18.19 16.25
C ILE A 142 -17.97 -17.32 15.17
N GLY A 143 -16.62 -17.22 15.10
CA GLY A 143 -15.97 -16.73 13.87
C GLY A 143 -15.04 -15.49 13.92
N ILE A 144 -14.73 -14.89 15.06
CA ILE A 144 -14.17 -13.51 15.05
C ILE A 144 -12.66 -13.41 14.71
N ARG A 145 -11.92 -14.53 14.60
CA ARG A 145 -10.50 -14.51 14.20
C ARG A 145 -10.25 -15.42 13.00
N GLN A 146 -10.53 -14.88 11.82
CA GLN A 146 -10.21 -15.47 10.53
C GLN A 146 -8.88 -14.93 9.99
N HIS A 147 -8.07 -15.81 9.39
CA HIS A 147 -6.96 -15.37 8.55
C HIS A 147 -7.41 -15.34 7.09
N HIS A 148 -6.87 -14.43 6.29
CA HIS A 148 -7.19 -14.35 4.87
C HIS A 148 -5.97 -14.67 4.03
N CYS A 149 -6.18 -15.39 2.94
CA CYS A 149 -5.17 -15.56 1.90
C CYS A 149 -5.01 -14.24 1.14
N ARG A 150 -3.78 -13.71 1.05
CA ARG A 150 -3.54 -12.44 0.35
C ARG A 150 -3.70 -12.54 -1.17
N HIS A 151 -3.56 -13.73 -1.74
CA HIS A 151 -3.72 -13.96 -3.18
C HIS A 151 -5.18 -14.12 -3.64
N CYS A 152 -6.03 -14.79 -2.85
CA CYS A 152 -7.40 -15.13 -3.26
C CYS A 152 -8.51 -14.62 -2.33
N GLY A 153 -8.19 -13.99 -1.21
CA GLY A 153 -9.16 -13.38 -0.28
C GLY A 153 -9.94 -14.37 0.59
N LYS A 154 -9.78 -15.69 0.41
CA LYS A 154 -10.49 -16.71 1.19
C LYS A 154 -10.13 -16.67 2.67
N ALA A 155 -11.13 -16.84 3.53
CA ALA A 155 -10.94 -17.11 4.96
C ALA A 155 -10.39 -18.52 5.17
N VAL A 156 -9.23 -18.61 5.82
CA VAL A 156 -8.45 -19.84 6.01
C VAL A 156 -7.95 -19.94 7.45
N CYS A 157 -7.83 -21.17 7.95
CA CYS A 157 -7.23 -21.40 9.27
C CYS A 157 -5.70 -21.38 9.17
N ASP A 158 -5.03 -21.30 10.32
CA ASP A 158 -3.57 -21.23 10.37
C ASP A 158 -2.91 -22.46 9.71
N THR A 159 -3.47 -23.66 9.93
CA THR A 159 -2.96 -24.90 9.32
C THR A 159 -3.05 -24.92 7.80
N CYS A 160 -4.09 -24.33 7.21
CA CYS A 160 -4.28 -24.28 5.75
C CYS A 160 -3.60 -23.07 5.08
N SER A 161 -2.82 -22.30 5.84
CA SER A 161 -2.15 -21.09 5.39
C SER A 161 -0.82 -20.88 6.10
N ALA A 162 -0.12 -21.98 6.39
CA ALA A 162 1.16 -21.95 7.10
C ALA A 162 2.27 -21.29 6.25
N ASN A 163 2.13 -21.35 4.93
CA ASN A 163 3.12 -20.86 3.99
C ASN A 163 2.96 -19.35 3.71
N ARG A 164 4.08 -18.69 3.47
CA ARG A 164 4.14 -17.28 3.06
C ARG A 164 4.90 -17.15 1.76
N ILE A 165 4.51 -16.16 0.96
CA ILE A 165 5.10 -15.89 -0.34
C ILE A 165 4.90 -14.42 -0.70
N ASN A 166 5.88 -13.82 -1.38
CA ASN A 166 5.72 -12.51 -1.98
C ASN A 166 4.83 -12.56 -3.24
N ILE A 167 4.14 -11.45 -3.54
CA ILE A 167 3.25 -11.31 -4.69
C ILE A 167 3.42 -9.89 -5.28
N PRO A 168 4.54 -9.60 -5.99
CA PRO A 168 4.87 -8.26 -6.46
C PRO A 168 3.81 -7.62 -7.37
N ILE A 169 3.12 -8.42 -8.19
CA ILE A 169 2.04 -7.93 -9.07
C ILE A 169 0.85 -7.35 -8.29
N MET A 170 0.61 -7.81 -7.06
CA MET A 170 -0.38 -7.26 -6.13
C MET A 170 0.25 -6.25 -5.16
N GLY A 171 1.52 -5.89 -5.39
CA GLY A 171 2.36 -4.96 -4.63
C GLY A 171 2.87 -5.51 -3.30
N PHE A 172 2.82 -6.82 -3.07
CA PHE A 172 3.42 -7.44 -1.88
C PHE A 172 4.87 -7.85 -2.19
N GLU A 173 5.82 -6.99 -1.82
CA GLU A 173 7.25 -7.30 -1.99
C GLU A 173 7.79 -8.18 -0.86
N PHE A 174 7.15 -8.14 0.31
CA PHE A 174 7.43 -9.03 1.44
C PHE A 174 6.51 -10.26 1.45
N ASP A 175 6.95 -11.29 2.17
CA ASP A 175 6.24 -12.55 2.31
C ASP A 175 4.90 -12.41 3.06
N VAL A 176 3.82 -12.53 2.30
CA VAL A 176 2.45 -12.47 2.81
C VAL A 176 1.83 -13.85 2.95
N ARG A 177 0.87 -13.97 3.87
CA ARG A 177 0.16 -15.22 4.12
C ARG A 177 -0.61 -15.65 2.88
N CYS A 178 -0.40 -16.89 2.47
CA CYS A 178 -1.07 -17.49 1.33
C CYS A 178 -1.65 -18.85 1.74
N CYS A 179 -2.80 -19.21 1.19
CA CYS A 179 -3.35 -20.54 1.44
C CYS A 179 -2.57 -21.59 0.64
N ASP A 180 -2.53 -22.83 1.12
CA ASP A 180 -1.69 -23.89 0.52
C ASP A 180 -1.95 -24.11 -0.99
N PRO A 181 -3.20 -24.06 -1.51
CA PRO A 181 -3.44 -24.15 -2.96
C PRO A 181 -2.80 -23.00 -3.75
N CYS A 182 -2.92 -21.76 -3.26
CA CYS A 182 -2.35 -20.61 -3.93
C CYS A 182 -0.83 -20.59 -3.81
N TYR A 183 -0.27 -21.02 -2.68
CA TYR A 183 1.17 -21.18 -2.52
C TYR A 183 1.74 -22.16 -3.54
N LYS A 184 1.12 -23.34 -3.71
CA LYS A 184 1.55 -24.33 -4.72
C LYS A 184 1.45 -23.82 -6.16
N GLN A 185 0.45 -22.99 -6.45
CA GLN A 185 0.32 -22.37 -7.77
C GLN A 185 1.42 -21.34 -8.02
N LEU A 186 1.71 -20.52 -7.01
CA LEU A 186 2.66 -19.42 -7.16
C LEU A 186 4.10 -19.90 -7.09
N GLN A 187 4.47 -20.84 -6.21
CA GLN A 187 5.86 -21.21 -5.92
C GLN A 187 6.76 -21.45 -7.15
N ASN A 188 6.20 -21.98 -8.25
CA ASN A 188 6.93 -22.32 -9.48
C ASN A 188 6.87 -21.24 -10.57
N VAL A 189 6.19 -20.12 -10.31
CA VAL A 189 6.06 -18.98 -11.24
C VAL A 189 7.10 -17.93 -10.88
N GLU A 190 7.86 -17.45 -11.87
CA GLU A 190 8.75 -16.31 -11.67
C GLU A 190 7.97 -15.06 -11.25
N ARG A 191 8.47 -14.40 -10.21
CA ARG A 191 7.87 -13.21 -9.61
C ARG A 191 8.94 -12.12 -9.49
N PRO A 192 9.27 -11.42 -10.58
CA PRO A 192 10.18 -10.29 -10.49
C PRO A 192 9.59 -9.23 -9.56
N SER A 193 10.44 -8.64 -8.74
CA SER A 193 10.06 -7.50 -7.89
C SER A 193 9.68 -6.32 -8.77
N LEU A 194 8.64 -5.58 -8.39
CA LEU A 194 8.22 -4.33 -9.06
C LEU A 194 8.66 -3.11 -8.25
N ALA A 195 9.65 -3.31 -7.38
CA ALA A 195 10.22 -2.29 -6.54
C ALA A 195 11.73 -2.50 -6.34
N THR A 196 12.49 -1.42 -6.20
CA THR A 196 13.88 -1.46 -5.76
C THR A 196 14.03 -0.78 -4.41
N PHE A 197 14.86 -1.37 -3.54
CA PHE A 197 15.03 -0.96 -2.16
C PHE A 197 16.41 -0.32 -1.97
N HIS A 198 16.44 0.86 -1.36
CA HIS A 198 17.67 1.60 -1.09
C HIS A 198 17.72 1.99 0.39
N ASP A 199 18.79 1.58 1.06
CA ASP A 199 19.02 1.94 2.47
C ASP A 199 19.45 3.41 2.57
N ALA A 200 18.58 4.24 3.16
CA ALA A 200 18.84 5.65 3.40
C ALA A 200 19.75 5.88 4.60
N LYS A 201 19.98 4.87 5.45
CA LYS A 201 20.78 4.91 6.68
C LYS A 201 20.32 5.99 7.68
N HIS A 202 19.08 6.44 7.58
CA HIS A 202 18.42 7.34 8.55
C HIS A 202 16.90 7.25 8.38
N SER A 203 16.15 7.44 9.47
CA SER A 203 14.69 7.40 9.46
C SER A 203 14.13 8.60 8.71
N ILE A 204 13.36 8.38 7.64
CA ILE A 204 12.89 9.44 6.76
C ILE A 204 11.60 10.03 7.31
N VAL A 205 11.56 11.35 7.48
CA VAL A 205 10.37 12.11 7.92
C VAL A 205 9.76 12.87 6.74
N ASN A 206 10.59 13.36 5.82
CA ASN A 206 10.13 14.01 4.61
C ASN A 206 11.11 13.81 3.46
N MET A 207 10.61 13.91 2.24
CA MET A 207 11.38 13.88 1.01
C MET A 207 10.88 14.95 0.06
N ASP A 208 11.80 15.49 -0.75
CA ASP A 208 11.47 16.35 -1.88
C ASP A 208 12.37 15.98 -3.05
N MET A 209 11.85 16.07 -4.27
CA MET A 209 12.53 15.59 -5.46
C MET A 209 12.56 16.68 -6.53
N ASP A 210 13.77 16.99 -7.00
CA ASP A 210 14.00 17.80 -8.18
C ASP A 210 14.32 16.86 -9.35
N GLU A 211 13.29 16.59 -10.16
CA GLU A 211 13.39 15.72 -11.33
C GLU A 211 14.35 16.26 -12.39
N ASN A 212 14.41 17.58 -12.58
CA ASN A 212 15.27 18.20 -13.59
C ASN A 212 16.75 18.04 -13.25
N ARG A 213 17.09 18.13 -11.97
CA ARG A 213 18.46 17.92 -11.48
C ARG A 213 18.76 16.48 -11.13
N LYS A 214 17.75 15.59 -11.20
CA LYS A 214 17.81 14.20 -10.72
C LYS A 214 18.29 14.10 -9.27
N LEU A 215 17.83 15.02 -8.41
CA LEU A 215 18.19 15.03 -7.00
C LEU A 215 16.99 14.66 -6.14
N LEU A 216 17.22 13.82 -5.14
CA LEU A 216 16.27 13.54 -4.07
C LEU A 216 16.85 14.04 -2.76
N LEU A 217 16.10 14.88 -2.07
CA LEU A 217 16.40 15.33 -0.72
C LEU A 217 15.62 14.47 0.25
N THR A 218 16.29 13.96 1.29
CA THR A 218 15.63 13.26 2.41
C THR A 218 15.99 13.93 3.73
N VAL A 219 14.97 14.15 4.56
CA VAL A 219 15.11 14.75 5.89
C VAL A 219 14.81 13.70 6.94
N GLY A 220 15.74 13.49 7.86
CA GLY A 220 15.62 12.51 8.92
C GLY A 220 15.15 13.08 10.26
N GLN A 221 14.64 12.20 11.13
CA GLN A 221 14.30 12.55 12.52
C GLN A 221 15.53 12.94 13.36
N ASP A 222 16.69 12.46 12.95
CA ASP A 222 18.01 12.74 13.50
C ASP A 222 18.55 14.15 13.18
N ARG A 223 17.76 14.97 12.46
CA ARG A 223 18.13 16.31 11.96
C ARG A 223 19.19 16.27 10.86
N ILE A 224 19.38 15.10 10.21
CA ILE A 224 20.25 14.96 9.05
C ILE A 224 19.43 15.21 7.78
N ILE A 225 20.00 15.98 6.85
CA ILE A 225 19.49 16.14 5.50
C ILE A 225 20.50 15.48 4.56
N LYS A 226 20.02 14.56 3.73
CA LYS A 226 20.83 13.90 2.70
C LYS A 226 20.33 14.30 1.33
N ILE A 227 21.25 14.48 0.40
CA ILE A 227 20.96 14.71 -1.01
C ILE A 227 21.48 13.50 -1.78
N TRP A 228 20.62 12.93 -2.58
CA TRP A 228 20.85 11.72 -3.36
C TRP A 228 20.86 12.07 -4.83
N ASP A 229 21.84 11.53 -5.56
CA ASP A 229 21.88 11.61 -7.02
C ASP A 229 21.15 10.40 -7.61
N LEU A 230 20.04 10.65 -8.29
CA LEU A 230 19.21 9.64 -8.95
C LEU A 230 19.69 9.32 -10.37
N SER A 231 20.71 10.01 -10.88
CA SER A 231 21.24 9.78 -12.24
C SER A 231 21.70 8.35 -12.46
N ALA A 232 22.24 7.69 -11.43
CA ALA A 232 22.67 6.30 -11.52
C ALA A 232 21.51 5.28 -11.60
N ILE A 233 20.33 5.67 -11.14
CA ILE A 233 19.12 4.81 -11.15
C ILE A 233 18.32 5.03 -12.44
N TRP A 234 18.38 6.24 -13.00
CA TRP A 234 17.70 6.66 -14.22
C TRP A 234 18.65 6.83 -15.41
N ALA A 235 19.78 6.12 -15.39
CA ALA A 235 20.76 6.12 -16.47
C ALA A 235 20.27 5.31 -17.67
#